data_AF-A0A9Q2LFN9-F1
#
_entry.id   AF-A0A9Q2LFN9-F1
#
_cell.length_a   1.000
_cell.length_b   1.000
_cell.length_c   1.000
_cell.angle_alpha   90.00
_cell.angle_beta   90.00
_cell.angle_gamma   90.00
#
_symmetry.space_group_name_H-M   'P 1'
#
loop_
_entity.id
_entity.type
_entity.pdbx_description
1 polymer ?
#
loop_
_entity_poly.entity_id
_entity_poly.type
_entity_poly.pdbx_seq_one_letter_code
_entity_poly.pdbx_strand_id
1 'polypeptide(L)'
;KYLTIGADGGDARAQMDLATLYDNGWGVGQDVNKAGELFLASAEQGMLEAQYNVATMFEMGQGFEMDLEKSYMFFLLAVEGGFQPFAQTGLDGVMQKMTSKQIKAGTIMARKFEMAAAKK
;
A
#
# COMPACT_ATOMS: atom_id res chain seq x y z
N LYS A 1 -17.19 15.88 -6.62
CA LYS A 1 -18.41 15.03 -6.74
C LYS A 1 -18.22 13.83 -7.68
N TYR A 2 -17.21 13.79 -8.55
CA TYR A 2 -16.96 12.66 -9.47
C TYR A 2 -16.11 11.53 -8.86
N LEU A 3 -15.21 11.81 -7.91
CA LEU A 3 -14.28 10.81 -7.36
C LEU A 3 -14.91 9.78 -6.40
N THR A 4 -16.00 10.13 -5.71
CA THR A 4 -16.68 9.20 -4.79
C THR A 4 -17.41 8.07 -5.52
N ILE A 5 -17.90 8.31 -6.74
CA ILE A 5 -18.64 7.28 -7.52
C ILE A 5 -17.68 6.21 -8.07
N GLY A 6 -16.43 6.57 -8.38
CA GLY A 6 -15.41 5.61 -8.85
C GLY A 6 -14.80 4.76 -7.74
N ALA A 7 -14.65 5.32 -6.54
CA ALA A 7 -14.15 4.59 -5.37
C ALA A 7 -15.13 3.51 -4.88
N ASP A 8 -16.45 3.81 -4.92
CA ASP A 8 -17.52 2.85 -4.61
C ASP A 8 -17.70 1.79 -5.72
N GLY A 9 -17.29 2.10 -6.96
CA GLY A 9 -17.33 1.20 -8.12
C GLY A 9 -16.13 0.26 -8.25
N GLY A 10 -15.17 0.33 -7.32
CA GLY A 10 -13.99 -0.53 -7.32
C GLY A 10 -12.92 -0.17 -8.35
N ASP A 11 -12.93 1.02 -8.95
CA ASP A 11 -11.83 1.40 -9.86
C ASP A 11 -10.56 1.72 -9.05
N ALA A 12 -9.53 0.88 -9.20
CA ALA A 12 -8.29 1.00 -8.43
C ALA A 12 -7.57 2.35 -8.65
N ARG A 13 -7.68 2.95 -9.85
CA ARG A 13 -7.10 4.26 -10.14
C ARG A 13 -7.89 5.37 -9.44
N ALA A 14 -9.22 5.31 -9.49
CA ALA A 14 -10.06 6.28 -8.80
C ALA A 14 -9.86 6.25 -7.27
N GLN A 15 -9.69 5.05 -6.71
CA GLN A 15 -9.35 4.87 -5.28
C GLN A 15 -8.00 5.51 -4.94
N MET A 16 -6.98 5.30 -5.76
CA MET A 16 -5.65 5.90 -5.57
C MET A 16 -5.68 7.43 -5.64
N ASP A 17 -6.39 7.99 -6.62
CA ASP A 17 -6.52 9.44 -6.78
C ASP A 17 -7.28 10.05 -5.60
N LEU A 18 -8.37 9.43 -5.15
CA LEU A 18 -9.13 9.89 -3.99
C LEU A 18 -8.32 9.77 -2.69
N ALA A 19 -7.55 8.70 -2.53
CA ALA A 19 -6.62 8.54 -1.41
C ALA A 19 -5.62 9.69 -1.36
N THR A 20 -5.04 10.05 -2.52
CA THR A 20 -4.10 11.17 -2.65
C THR A 20 -4.73 12.50 -2.24
N LEU A 21 -6.01 12.72 -2.60
CA LEU A 21 -6.71 13.94 -2.16
C LEU A 21 -6.91 13.99 -0.65
N TYR A 22 -7.30 12.86 -0.03
CA TYR A 22 -7.46 12.79 1.43
C TYR A 22 -6.13 12.93 2.16
N ASP A 23 -5.04 12.37 1.62
CA ASP A 23 -3.70 12.47 2.21
C ASP A 23 -3.19 13.91 2.20
N ASN A 24 -3.43 14.65 1.10
CA ASN A 24 -2.97 16.02 0.93
C ASN A 24 -3.98 17.10 1.37
N GLY A 25 -5.22 16.73 1.67
CA GLY A 25 -6.30 17.68 1.96
C GLY A 25 -6.70 18.56 0.76
N TRP A 26 -6.60 18.03 -0.46
CA TRP A 26 -6.87 18.80 -1.68
C TRP A 26 -8.33 18.72 -2.10
N GLY A 27 -9.08 19.79 -1.83
CA GLY A 27 -10.51 19.87 -2.13
C GLY A 27 -11.40 18.96 -1.26
N VAL A 28 -10.77 18.15 -0.40
CA VAL A 28 -11.36 17.40 0.71
C VAL A 28 -10.56 17.78 1.97
N GLY A 29 -11.18 17.72 3.16
CA GLY A 29 -10.39 17.85 4.39
C GLY A 29 -9.36 16.73 4.48
N GLN A 30 -8.17 17.03 5.01
CA GLN A 30 -7.13 16.01 5.19
C GLN A 30 -7.62 14.92 6.14
N ASP A 31 -7.48 13.66 5.72
CA ASP A 31 -7.85 12.48 6.51
C ASP A 31 -6.94 11.31 6.13
N VAL A 32 -5.86 11.14 6.90
CA VAL A 32 -4.82 10.14 6.63
C VAL A 32 -5.35 8.71 6.85
N ASN A 33 -6.29 8.50 7.78
CA ASN A 33 -6.89 7.19 8.00
C ASN A 33 -7.70 6.78 6.76
N LYS A 34 -8.52 7.71 6.25
CA LYS A 34 -9.32 7.46 5.04
C LYS A 34 -8.46 7.32 3.79
N ALA A 35 -7.36 8.07 3.68
CA ALA A 35 -6.38 7.88 2.62
C ALA A 35 -5.78 6.46 2.67
N GLY A 36 -5.42 5.98 3.87
CA GLY A 36 -4.90 4.63 4.07
C GLY A 36 -5.86 3.54 3.60
N GLU A 37 -7.14 3.62 3.99
CA GLU A 37 -8.16 2.66 3.56
C GLU A 37 -8.31 2.61 2.03
N LEU A 38 -8.31 3.77 1.37
CA LEU A 38 -8.44 3.86 -0.09
C LEU A 38 -7.19 3.40 -0.83
N PHE A 39 -6.00 3.74 -0.32
CA PHE A 39 -4.75 3.19 -0.87
C PHE A 39 -4.69 1.67 -0.70
N LEU A 40 -5.13 1.13 0.43
CA LEU A 40 -5.18 -0.32 0.65
C LEU A 40 -6.14 -1.00 -0.34
N ALA A 41 -7.34 -0.45 -0.53
CA ALA A 41 -8.29 -0.98 -1.51
C ALA A 41 -7.71 -0.98 -2.95
N SER A 42 -6.99 0.07 -3.33
CA SER A 42 -6.30 0.15 -4.62
C SER A 42 -5.15 -0.86 -4.74
N ALA A 43 -4.36 -1.00 -3.67
CA ALA A 43 -3.24 -1.94 -3.58
C ALA A 43 -3.68 -3.41 -3.69
N GLU A 44 -4.84 -3.75 -3.11
CA GLU A 44 -5.48 -5.07 -3.23
C GLU A 44 -5.89 -5.44 -4.66
N GLN A 45 -6.06 -4.44 -5.52
CA GLN A 45 -6.35 -4.60 -6.94
C GLN A 45 -5.09 -4.60 -7.82
N GLY A 46 -3.90 -4.59 -7.20
CA GLY A 46 -2.63 -4.66 -7.92
C GLY A 46 -2.07 -3.32 -8.39
N MET A 47 -2.63 -2.19 -7.95
CA MET A 47 -2.03 -0.88 -8.24
C MET A 47 -0.71 -0.74 -7.49
N LEU A 48 0.40 -0.78 -8.24
CA LEU A 48 1.75 -0.79 -7.66
C LEU A 48 2.09 0.50 -6.91
N GLU A 49 1.64 1.65 -7.44
CA GLU A 49 1.77 2.95 -6.79
C GLU A 49 1.07 2.97 -5.42
N ALA A 50 -0.10 2.34 -5.33
CA ALA A 50 -0.83 2.20 -4.08
C ALA A 50 -0.15 1.22 -3.12
N GLN A 51 0.40 0.10 -3.61
CA GLN A 51 1.20 -0.82 -2.79
C GLN A 51 2.40 -0.11 -2.17
N TYR A 52 3.11 0.72 -2.95
CA TYR A 52 4.21 1.54 -2.43
C TYR A 52 3.74 2.53 -1.33
N ASN A 53 2.62 3.22 -1.53
CA ASN A 53 2.10 4.17 -0.56
C ASN A 53 1.66 3.47 0.74
N VAL A 54 0.93 2.35 0.64
CA VAL A 54 0.54 1.54 1.82
C VAL A 54 1.76 1.05 2.57
N ALA A 55 2.81 0.60 1.86
CA ALA A 55 4.05 0.17 2.49
C ALA A 55 4.69 1.28 3.33
N THR A 56 4.73 2.50 2.78
CA THR A 56 5.26 3.69 3.45
C THR A 56 4.41 4.07 4.67
N MET A 57 3.08 4.00 4.55
CA MET A 57 2.14 4.28 5.64
C MET A 57 2.33 3.32 6.83
N PHE A 58 2.49 2.01 6.56
CA PHE A 58 2.82 1.04 7.61
C PHE A 58 4.22 1.25 8.21
N GLU A 59 5.20 1.71 7.42
CA GLU A 59 6.54 2.02 7.94
C GLU A 59 6.51 3.20 8.92
N MET A 60 5.72 4.23 8.60
CA MET A 60 5.66 5.47 9.37
C MET A 60 4.58 5.46 10.47
N GLY A 61 3.67 4.47 10.47
CA GLY A 61 2.50 4.48 11.35
C GLY A 61 1.53 5.61 11.02
N GLN A 62 1.36 5.93 9.73
CA GLN A 62 0.46 6.96 9.23
C GLN A 62 -0.81 6.31 8.70
N GLY A 63 -1.97 6.67 9.24
CA GLY A 63 -3.25 6.04 8.85
C GLY A 63 -3.41 4.59 9.33
N PHE A 64 -2.33 3.97 9.80
CA PHE A 64 -2.25 2.63 10.36
C PHE A 64 -1.31 2.61 11.56
N GLU A 65 -1.40 1.58 12.40
CA GLU A 65 -0.32 1.28 13.35
C GLU A 65 0.94 0.85 12.59
N MET A 66 2.11 1.26 13.10
CA MET A 66 3.39 0.91 12.49
C MET A 66 3.59 -0.61 12.45
N ASP A 67 3.83 -1.17 11.26
CA ASP A 67 3.97 -2.61 11.02
C ASP A 67 5.01 -2.86 9.92
N LEU A 68 6.25 -3.17 10.33
CA LEU A 68 7.36 -3.41 9.39
C LEU A 68 7.16 -4.68 8.55
N GLU A 69 6.42 -5.68 9.04
CA GLU A 69 6.19 -6.90 8.27
C GLU A 69 5.20 -6.67 7.12
N LYS A 70 4.14 -5.88 7.36
CA LYS A 70 3.22 -5.42 6.31
C LYS A 70 3.87 -4.42 5.36
N SER A 71 4.70 -3.52 5.90
CA SER A 71 5.47 -2.60 5.07
C SER A 71 6.39 -3.36 4.10
N TYR A 72 7.18 -4.30 4.61
CA TYR A 72 8.00 -5.21 3.80
C TYR A 72 7.16 -5.96 2.76
N MET A 73 6.01 -6.52 3.17
CA MET A 73 5.12 -7.24 2.28
C MET A 73 4.71 -6.38 1.06
N PHE A 74 4.21 -5.17 1.29
CA PHE A 74 3.73 -4.30 0.21
C PHE A 74 4.87 -3.75 -0.65
N PHE A 75 6.03 -3.42 -0.07
CA PHE A 75 7.21 -3.06 -0.89
C PHE A 75 7.67 -4.23 -1.77
N LEU A 76 7.66 -5.45 -1.26
CA LEU A 76 8.02 -6.63 -2.03
C LEU A 76 7.05 -6.85 -3.20
N LEU A 77 5.75 -6.73 -2.97
CA LEU A 77 4.73 -6.82 -4.04
C LEU A 77 4.95 -5.75 -5.12
N ALA A 78 5.22 -4.51 -4.71
CA ALA A 78 5.47 -3.43 -5.65
C ALA A 78 6.75 -3.66 -6.47
N VAL A 79 7.83 -4.17 -5.85
CA VAL A 79 9.07 -4.58 -6.55
C VAL A 79 8.81 -5.69 -7.55
N GLU A 80 8.11 -6.75 -7.13
CA GLU A 80 7.82 -7.91 -7.99
C GLU A 80 6.88 -7.55 -9.15
N GLY A 81 6.00 -6.57 -8.95
CA GLY A 81 5.19 -5.96 -10.01
C GLY A 81 5.95 -4.98 -10.91
N GLY A 82 7.20 -4.63 -10.61
CA GLY A 82 8.05 -3.79 -11.44
C GLY A 82 8.12 -2.30 -11.06
N PHE A 83 7.66 -1.91 -9.87
CA PHE A 83 7.69 -0.51 -9.38
C PHE A 83 9.06 -0.12 -8.81
N GLN A 84 10.09 -0.23 -9.63
CA GLN A 84 11.46 0.14 -9.30
C GLN A 84 11.82 1.51 -9.92
N PRO A 85 12.78 2.27 -9.34
CA PRO A 85 13.61 1.93 -8.18
C PRO A 85 12.97 2.22 -6.81
N PHE A 86 11.86 2.98 -6.76
CA PHE A 86 11.32 3.51 -5.50
C PHE A 86 10.94 2.42 -4.48
N ALA A 87 10.20 1.38 -4.89
CA ALA A 87 9.84 0.30 -3.97
C ALA A 87 11.07 -0.51 -3.53
N GLN A 88 12.11 -0.63 -4.37
CA GLN A 88 13.34 -1.32 -3.97
C GLN A 88 14.05 -0.56 -2.85
N THR A 89 14.14 0.77 -2.96
CA THR A 89 14.72 1.60 -1.89
C THR A 89 13.93 1.49 -0.59
N GLY A 90 12.59 1.48 -0.65
CA GLY A 90 11.75 1.24 0.52
C GLY A 90 11.96 -0.15 1.12
N LEU A 91 11.99 -1.19 0.29
CA LEU A 91 12.23 -2.57 0.68
C LEU A 91 13.57 -2.73 1.41
N ASP A 92 14.64 -2.18 0.83
CA ASP A 92 15.98 -2.21 1.42
C ASP A 92 15.98 -1.48 2.77
N GLY A 93 15.30 -0.33 2.86
CA GLY A 93 15.18 0.47 4.07
C GLY A 93 14.51 -0.29 5.23
N VAL A 94 13.39 -0.97 4.96
CA VAL A 94 12.70 -1.76 6.00
C VAL A 94 13.46 -3.03 6.37
N MET A 95 14.15 -3.67 5.41
CA MET A 95 14.95 -4.86 5.69
C MET A 95 16.09 -4.59 6.68
N GLN A 96 16.69 -3.40 6.69
CA GLN A 96 17.71 -3.02 7.68
C GLN A 96 17.17 -2.94 9.11
N LYS A 97 15.84 -2.77 9.27
CA LYS A 97 15.17 -2.63 10.58
C LYS A 97 14.59 -3.95 11.09
N MET A 98 14.69 -5.03 10.30
CA MET A 98 14.00 -6.29 10.55
C MET A 98 14.99 -7.45 10.81
N THR A 99 14.54 -8.41 11.60
CA THR A 99 15.25 -9.69 11.74
C THR A 99 14.95 -10.63 10.58
N SER A 100 15.81 -11.63 10.36
CA SER A 100 15.57 -12.68 9.36
C SER A 100 14.25 -13.45 9.59
N LYS A 101 13.76 -13.51 10.83
CA LYS A 101 12.46 -14.12 11.15
C LYS A 101 11.30 -13.26 10.63
N GLN A 102 11.37 -11.95 10.86
CA GLN A 102 10.34 -11.00 10.40
C GLN A 102 10.33 -10.89 8.88
N ILE A 103 11.51 -10.88 8.24
CA ILE A 103 11.61 -10.90 6.77
C ILE A 103 10.91 -12.14 6.20
N LYS A 104 11.19 -13.33 6.75
CA LYS A 104 10.50 -14.57 6.33
C LYS A 104 8.98 -14.49 6.53
N ALA A 105 8.52 -13.92 7.64
CA ALA A 105 7.09 -13.73 7.89
C ALA A 105 6.46 -12.80 6.85
N GLY A 106 7.09 -11.65 6.56
CA GLY A 106 6.68 -10.71 5.52
C GLY A 106 6.64 -11.34 4.12
N THR A 107 7.65 -12.15 3.74
CA THR A 107 7.65 -12.87 2.46
C THR A 107 6.49 -13.86 2.37
N ILE A 108 6.19 -14.59 3.45
CA ILE A 108 5.04 -15.51 3.50
C ILE A 108 3.73 -14.75 3.36
N MET A 109 3.61 -13.58 4.00
CA MET A 109 2.43 -12.72 3.87
C MET A 109 2.24 -12.23 2.43
N ALA A 110 3.31 -11.81 1.75
CA ALA A 110 3.24 -11.36 0.34
C ALA A 110 2.71 -12.46 -0.57
N ARG A 111 3.24 -13.67 -0.46
CA ARG A 111 2.76 -14.82 -1.24
C ARG A 111 1.30 -15.15 -0.98
N LYS A 112 0.86 -15.11 0.29
CA LYS A 112 -0.55 -15.32 0.63
C LYS A 112 -1.44 -14.24 0.03
N PHE A 113 -0.99 -12.99 0.03
CA PHE A 113 -1.71 -11.87 -0.53
C PHE A 113 -1.90 -12.02 -2.05
N GLU A 114 -0.83 -12.31 -2.80
CA GLU A 114 -0.91 -12.56 -4.26
C GLU A 114 -1.85 -13.73 -4.58
N MET A 115 -1.75 -14.83 -3.83
CA MET A 115 -2.61 -16.00 -4.02
C MET A 115 -4.08 -15.71 -3.73
N ALA A 116 -4.37 -14.78 -2.81
CA ALA A 116 -5.73 -14.35 -2.52
C ALA A 116 -6.26 -13.41 -3.62
N ALA A 117 -5.42 -12.52 -4.14
CA ALA A 117 -5.77 -11.61 -5.22
C ALA A 117 -6.03 -12.37 -6.55
N ALA A 118 -5.23 -13.39 -6.88
CA ALA A 118 -5.39 -14.18 -8.11
C ALA A 118 -6.65 -15.07 -8.16
N LYS A 119 -7.40 -15.16 -7.06
CA LYS A 119 -8.64 -15.96 -6.97
C LYS A 119 -9.92 -15.11 -7.09
N LYS A 120 -9.79 -13.79 -7.16
CA LYS A 120 -10.90 -12.85 -7.38
C LYS A 120 -11.09 -12.61 -8.87
#